data_AF-A0A6I3EA97-F1
#
_entry.id   AF-A0A6I3EA97-F1
#
_cell.length_a   1.000
_cell.length_b   1.000
_cell.length_c   1.000
_cell.angle_alpha   90.00
_cell.angle_beta   90.00
_cell.angle_gamma   90.00
#
_symmetry.space_group_name_H-M   'P 1'
#
loop_
_entity.id
_entity.type
_entity.pdbx_description
1 polymer ?
#
loop_
_entity_poly.entity_id
_entity_poly.type
_entity_poly.pdbx_seq_one_letter_code
_entity_poly.pdbx_strand_id
1 'polypeptide(L)'
;MAMLIFTLCGSGWLEVVLKTGVLRRLKRAALSILPISTLFLMWDGYAIARGHWFFDRNQILGIYGPFAIPLEEYLFFIIVPLAAILTLEGVTTVKPHWRKGEFGE
;
A
#
# COMPACT_ATOMS: atom_id res chain seq x y z
N MET A 1 -8.09 2.55 11.45
CA MET A 1 -8.89 1.93 10.35
C MET A 1 -9.54 2.90 9.37
N ALA A 2 -10.23 3.96 9.83
CA ALA A 2 -10.93 4.89 8.95
C ALA A 2 -10.08 5.43 7.79
N MET A 3 -8.83 5.82 8.05
CA MET A 3 -7.90 6.31 7.02
C MET A 3 -7.62 5.27 5.93
N LEU A 4 -7.39 4.01 6.28
CA LEU A 4 -7.09 2.96 5.29
C LEU A 4 -8.30 2.65 4.40
N ILE A 5 -9.50 2.63 4.99
CA ILE A 5 -10.75 2.47 4.23
C ILE A 5 -10.94 3.66 3.30
N PHE A 6 -10.76 4.88 3.80
CA PHE A 6 -10.85 6.09 2.99
C PHE A 6 -9.88 6.05 1.81
N THR A 7 -8.61 5.69 2.05
CA THR A 7 -7.58 5.57 1.00
C THR A 7 -7.97 4.52 -0.03
N LEU A 8 -8.41 3.34 0.40
CA LEU A 8 -8.82 2.26 -0.50
C LEU A 8 -10.05 2.65 -1.34
N CYS A 9 -11.05 3.30 -0.74
CA CYS A 9 -12.21 3.81 -1.46
C CYS A 9 -11.82 4.94 -2.44
N GLY A 10 -10.95 5.85 -2.00
CA GLY A 10 -10.48 6.99 -2.77
C GLY A 10 -9.61 6.63 -3.98
N SER A 11 -8.88 5.51 -3.93
CA SER A 11 -8.09 5.02 -5.06
C SER A 11 -8.76 3.88 -5.84
N GLY A 12 -9.56 3.05 -5.18
CA GLY A 12 -10.12 1.81 -5.76
C GLY A 12 -11.10 2.05 -6.90
N TRP A 13 -11.84 3.17 -6.87
CA TRP A 13 -12.77 3.51 -7.95
C TRP A 13 -12.07 3.74 -9.30
N LEU A 14 -10.79 4.12 -9.30
CA LEU A 14 -10.00 4.34 -10.52
C LEU A 14 -9.87 3.05 -11.34
N GLU A 15 -9.73 1.90 -10.68
CA GLU A 15 -9.66 0.60 -11.36
C GLU A 15 -10.96 0.28 -12.10
N VAL A 16 -12.11 0.68 -11.57
CA VAL A 16 -13.42 0.40 -12.17
C VAL A 16 -13.73 1.40 -13.28
N VAL A 17 -13.55 2.70 -13.01
CA VAL A 17 -13.95 3.77 -13.94
C VAL A 17 -12.95 3.96 -15.06
N LEU A 18 -11.66 4.01 -14.74
CA LEU A 18 -10.60 4.22 -15.74
C LEU A 18 -10.03 2.91 -16.28
N LYS A 19 -10.41 1.76 -15.71
CA LYS A 19 -9.95 0.43 -16.16
C LYS A 19 -8.43 0.29 -16.13
N THR A 20 -7.75 0.86 -15.12
CA THR A 20 -6.28 0.89 -14.97
C THR A 20 -5.62 -0.50 -15.07
N GLY A 21 -6.31 -1.58 -14.73
CA GLY A 21 -5.84 -2.95 -14.95
C GLY A 21 -4.77 -3.40 -13.94
N VAL A 22 -4.63 -2.67 -12.83
CA VAL A 22 -3.69 -2.97 -11.75
C VAL A 22 -4.12 -4.25 -11.04
N LEU A 23 -5.40 -4.38 -10.70
CA LEU A 23 -5.93 -5.58 -10.02
C LEU A 23 -5.95 -6.80 -10.94
N ARG A 24 -6.09 -6.59 -12.26
CA ARG A 24 -5.92 -7.66 -13.25
C ARG A 24 -4.48 -8.19 -13.31
N ARG A 25 -3.50 -7.42 -12.85
CA ARG A 25 -2.07 -7.79 -12.80
C ARG A 25 -1.60 -7.93 -11.36
N LEU A 26 -2.40 -8.56 -10.50
CA LEU A 26 -2.14 -8.69 -9.07
C LEU A 26 -0.74 -9.25 -8.76
N LYS A 27 -0.24 -10.19 -9.57
CA LYS A 27 1.13 -10.74 -9.42
C LYS A 27 2.21 -9.66 -9.53
N ARG A 28 2.07 -8.71 -10.47
CA ARG A 28 3.05 -7.62 -10.64
C ARG A 28 2.97 -6.63 -9.47
N ALA A 29 1.75 -6.24 -9.08
CA ALA A 29 1.55 -5.38 -7.92
C ALA A 29 2.14 -6.02 -6.65
N ALA A 30 1.87 -7.31 -6.42
CA ALA A 30 2.42 -8.05 -5.30
C ALA A 30 3.95 -8.12 -5.32
N LEU A 31 4.56 -8.37 -6.48
CA LEU A 31 6.02 -8.37 -6.62
C LEU A 31 6.65 -6.99 -6.39
N SER A 32 5.94 -5.90 -6.65
CA SER A 32 6.40 -4.54 -6.35
C SER A 32 6.23 -4.17 -4.87
N ILE A 33 5.15 -4.62 -4.24
CA ILE A 33 4.78 -4.23 -2.88
C ILE A 33 5.43 -5.14 -1.84
N LEU A 34 5.26 -6.47 -1.95
CA LEU A 34 5.63 -7.40 -0.88
C LEU A 34 7.11 -7.37 -0.47
N PRO A 35 8.10 -7.26 -1.37
CA PRO A 35 9.50 -7.24 -0.95
C PRO A 35 9.80 -6.06 -0.03
N ILE A 36 9.34 -4.85 -0.41
CA ILE A 36 9.63 -3.64 0.36
C ILE A 36 8.80 -3.60 1.64
N SER A 37 7.53 -3.99 1.58
CA SER A 37 6.67 -4.13 2.77
C SER A 37 7.26 -5.09 3.79
N THR A 38 7.85 -6.20 3.34
CA THR A 38 8.49 -7.18 4.23
C THR A 38 9.69 -6.57 4.94
N LEU A 39 10.56 -5.85 4.22
CA LEU A 39 11.71 -5.18 4.83
C LEU A 39 11.31 -4.17 5.89
N PHE A 40 10.30 -3.34 5.60
CA PHE A 40 9.83 -2.35 6.57
C PHE A 40 9.10 -2.98 7.76
N LEU A 41 8.32 -4.04 7.56
CA LEU A 41 7.70 -4.77 8.67
C LEU A 41 8.75 -5.43 9.58
N MET A 42 9.83 -5.95 9.02
CA MET A 42 10.94 -6.48 9.82
C MET A 42 11.62 -5.36 10.63
N TRP A 43 11.78 -4.19 10.03
CA TRP A 43 12.32 -3.01 10.71
C TRP A 43 11.42 -2.52 11.84
N ASP A 44 10.11 -2.44 11.61
CA ASP A 44 9.13 -2.08 12.64
C ASP A 44 9.14 -3.09 13.78
N GLY A 45 9.16 -4.38 13.47
CA GLY A 45 9.29 -5.44 14.48
C GLY A 45 10.56 -5.28 15.32
N TYR A 46 11.67 -4.93 14.70
CA TYR A 46 12.91 -4.60 15.41
C TYR A 46 12.75 -3.37 16.31
N ALA A 47 12.18 -2.28 15.80
CA ALA A 47 11.98 -1.04 16.56
C ALA A 47 11.06 -1.23 17.78
N ILE A 48 10.00 -2.02 17.64
CA ILE A 48 9.09 -2.40 18.74
C ILE A 48 9.85 -3.25 19.77
N ALA A 49 10.59 -4.26 19.32
CA ALA A 49 11.36 -5.13 20.22
C ALA A 49 12.43 -4.36 21.01
N ARG A 50 12.95 -3.26 20.47
CA ARG A 50 13.90 -2.36 21.14
C ARG A 50 13.23 -1.26 21.97
N GLY A 51 11.91 -1.15 21.94
CA GLY A 51 11.17 -0.08 22.62
C GLY A 51 11.45 1.31 22.03
N HIS A 52 11.88 1.38 20.77
CA HIS A 52 12.03 2.64 20.04
C HIS A 52 10.69 3.10 19.45
N TRP A 53 9.78 2.16 19.21
CA TRP A 53 8.49 2.40 18.57
C TRP A 53 7.35 1.73 19.33
N PHE A 54 6.21 2.42 19.41
CA PHE A 54 5.01 1.95 20.08
C PHE A 54 3.76 2.45 19.35
N PHE A 55 2.68 1.67 19.43
CA PHE A 55 1.38 2.04 18.87
C PHE A 55 0.41 2.46 19.98
N ASP A 56 -0.35 3.53 19.73
CA ASP A 56 -1.43 3.94 20.63
C ASP A 56 -2.56 2.91 20.58
N ARG A 57 -2.85 2.30 21.73
CA ARG A 57 -3.88 1.27 21.89
C ARG A 57 -5.29 1.78 21.57
N ASN A 58 -5.54 3.09 21.67
CA ASN A 58 -6.83 3.68 21.34
C ASN A 58 -7.04 3.88 19.83
N GLN A 59 -5.97 3.73 19.03
CA GLN A 59 -6.00 3.97 17.57
C GLN A 59 -5.89 2.67 16.75
N ILE A 60 -5.77 1.52 17.42
CA ILE A 60 -5.65 0.19 16.83
C ILE A 60 -6.78 -0.73 17.32
N LEU A 61 -7.11 -1.75 16.54
CA LEU A 61 -8.13 -2.75 16.83
C LEU A 61 -7.68 -3.78 17.88
N GLY A 62 -6.41 -3.74 18.30
CA GLY A 62 -5.84 -4.70 19.26
C GLY A 62 -5.58 -6.09 18.67
N ILE A 63 -5.66 -6.23 17.33
CA ILE A 63 -5.30 -7.46 16.63
C ILE A 63 -3.82 -7.36 16.24
N TYR A 64 -3.02 -8.33 16.68
CA TYR A 64 -1.57 -8.34 16.45
C TYR A 64 -1.17 -9.52 15.57
N GLY A 65 -0.29 -9.24 14.62
CA GLY A 65 0.39 -10.25 13.81
C GLY A 65 1.76 -10.63 14.39
N PRO A 66 2.64 -11.23 13.56
CA PRO A 66 4.04 -11.47 13.90
C PRO A 66 4.75 -10.22 14.47
N PHE A 67 5.81 -10.42 15.25
CA PHE A 67 6.61 -9.31 15.83
C PHE A 67 5.82 -8.29 16.68
N ALA A 68 4.62 -8.64 17.16
CA ALA A 68 3.74 -7.75 17.92
C ALA A 68 3.34 -6.48 17.16
N ILE A 69 3.30 -6.55 15.83
CA ILE A 69 2.86 -5.45 14.97
C ILE A 69 1.32 -5.50 14.85
N PRO A 70 0.61 -4.37 14.99
CA PRO A 70 -0.85 -4.32 14.79
C PRO A 70 -1.24 -4.63 13.34
N LEU A 71 -2.42 -5.24 13.15
CA LEU A 71 -2.98 -5.56 11.83
C LEU A 71 -3.00 -4.34 10.89
N GLU A 72 -3.28 -3.16 11.42
CA GLU A 72 -3.35 -1.91 10.68
C GLU A 72 -2.04 -1.57 9.96
N GLU A 73 -0.90 -1.92 10.54
CA GLU A 73 0.41 -1.63 9.96
C GLU A 73 0.68 -2.52 8.75
N TYR A 74 0.32 -3.81 8.84
CA TYR A 74 0.35 -4.71 7.68
C TYR A 74 -0.54 -4.21 6.55
N LEU A 75 -1.75 -3.76 6.89
CA LEU A 75 -2.67 -3.19 5.92
C LEU A 75 -2.14 -1.87 5.35
N PHE A 76 -1.47 -1.04 6.15
CA PHE A 76 -0.84 0.19 5.69
C PHE A 76 0.22 -0.09 4.63
N PHE A 77 1.15 -1.02 4.90
CA PHE A 77 2.20 -1.42 3.96
C PHE A 77 1.69 -2.11 2.69
N ILE A 78 0.40 -2.44 2.60
CA ILE A 78 -0.23 -3.01 1.40
C ILE A 78 -1.09 -1.96 0.69
N ILE A 79 -2.00 -1.32 1.42
CA ILE A 79 -3.02 -0.41 0.88
C ILE A 79 -2.39 0.88 0.36
N VAL A 80 -1.42 1.46 1.08
CA VAL A 80 -0.83 2.74 0.67
C VAL A 80 -0.01 2.62 -0.61
N PRO A 81 0.90 1.63 -0.75
CA PRO A 81 1.58 1.40 -2.03
C PRO A 81 0.63 1.03 -3.17
N LEU A 82 -0.41 0.23 -2.90
CA LEU A 82 -1.42 -0.09 -3.90
C LEU A 82 -2.17 1.16 -4.37
N ALA A 83 -2.56 2.04 -3.45
CA ALA A 83 -3.21 3.30 -3.78
C ALA A 83 -2.30 4.20 -4.64
N ALA A 84 -1.01 4.27 -4.34
CA ALA A 84 -0.04 5.00 -5.15
C ALA A 84 0.07 4.44 -6.59
N ILE A 85 0.09 3.11 -6.75
CA ILE A 85 0.11 2.48 -8.08
C ILE A 85 -1.19 2.77 -8.84
N LEU A 86 -2.35 2.67 -8.18
CA LEU A 86 -3.65 2.95 -8.79
C LEU A 86 -3.77 4.40 -9.26
N THR A 87 -3.28 5.36 -8.48
CA THR A 87 -3.32 6.78 -8.86
C THR A 87 -2.37 7.08 -10.01
N LEU A 88 -1.15 6.52 -10.00
CA LEU A 88 -0.18 6.66 -11.09
C LEU A 88 -0.71 6.06 -12.40
N GLU A 89 -1.23 4.83 -12.37
CA GLU A 89 -1.84 4.22 -13.57
C GLU A 89 -3.12 4.96 -14.00
N GLY A 90 -3.87 5.54 -13.06
CA GLY A 90 -4.99 6.42 -13.37
C GLY A 90 -4.57 7.64 -14.19
N VAL A 91 -3.49 8.31 -13.77
CA VAL A 91 -2.93 9.46 -14.51
C VAL A 91 -2.41 9.03 -15.88
N THR A 92 -1.66 7.94 -15.98
CA THR A 92 -1.10 7.50 -17.28
C THR A 92 -2.18 6.95 -18.22
N THR A 93 -3.30 6.45 -17.70
CA THR A 93 -4.46 6.07 -18.51
C THR A 93 -5.13 7.29 -19.14
N VAL A 94 -5.26 8.40 -18.40
CA VAL A 94 -5.85 9.65 -18.92
C VAL A 94 -4.84 10.45 -19.77
N LYS A 95 -3.55 10.40 -19.43
CA LYS A 95 -2.46 11.09 -20.14
C LYS A 95 -1.37 10.12 -20.59
N PRO A 96 -1.58 9.35 -21.68
CA PRO A 96 -0.64 8.31 -22.12
C PRO A 96 0.76 8.82 -22.49
N HIS A 97 0.91 10.09 -22.87
CA HIS A 97 2.20 10.68 -23.20
C HIS A 97 3.16 10.76 -22.01
N TRP A 98 2.66 10.80 -20.77
CA TRP A 98 3.51 10.78 -19.57
C TRP A 98 4.25 9.44 -19.42
N ARG A 99 3.60 8.34 -19.83
CA ARG A 99 4.20 7.00 -19.82
C ARG A 99 5.40 6.90 -20.77
N LYS A 100 5.35 7.57 -21.92
CA LYS A 100 6.45 7.62 -22.89
C LYS A 100 7.67 8.36 -22.35
N GLY A 101 7.45 9.41 -21.55
CA GLY A 101 8.52 10.17 -20.91
C GLY A 101 9.20 9.42 -19.77
N GLU A 102 8.47 8.58 -19.03
CA GLU A 102 9.03 7.82 -17.90
C GLU A 102 9.82 6.58 -18.31
N PHE A 103 9.36 5.84 -19.31
CA PHE A 103 9.93 4.53 -19.65
C PHE A 103 10.80 4.51 -20.92
N GLY A 104 10.84 5.62 -21.67
CA GLY A 104 11.43 5.64 -23.01
C GLY A 104 10.66 4.72 -23.97
N GLU A 105 10.73 5.00 -25.27
CA GLU A 105 10.34 4.00 -26.27
C GLU A 105 11.45 2.96 -26.45
#